data_AF-A0A645FC96-F1
#
_entry.id   AF-A0A645FC96-F1
#
_cell.length_a   1.000
_cell.length_b   1.000
_cell.length_c   1.000
_cell.angle_alpha   90.00
_cell.angle_beta   90.00
_cell.angle_gamma   90.00
#
_symmetry.space_group_name_H-M   'P 1'
#
loop_
_entity.id
_entity.type
_entity.pdbx_description
1 polymer ?
#
loop_
_entity_poly.entity_id
_entity_poly.type
_entity_poly.pdbx_seq_one_letter_code
_entity_poly.pdbx_strand_id
1 'polypeptide(L)'
;MAYKNREFFYAVCLDNKRRVINTVQIAEGTVNSAAIHPRVVMEAALKLQASAVIFTHNHPGGNCKPTFDDIETTAKLAKLLFAIEVQLIDHIIIADGMTFSFLENKLLNKEVMEEQL
;
A
#
# COMPACT_ATOMS: atom_id res chain seq x y z
N MET A 1 8.96 -7.13 -21.74
CA MET A 1 8.79 -6.04 -20.76
C MET A 1 9.77 -6.23 -19.60
N ALA A 2 10.57 -5.21 -19.28
CA ALA A 2 11.81 -5.30 -18.50
C ALA A 2 11.67 -5.46 -16.96
N TYR A 3 10.47 -5.70 -16.43
CA TYR A 3 10.20 -5.75 -14.98
C TYR A 3 9.67 -7.10 -14.48
N LYS A 4 9.81 -8.18 -15.26
CA LYS A 4 9.19 -9.49 -14.99
C LYS A 4 9.50 -10.12 -13.62
N ASN A 5 10.50 -9.63 -12.89
CA ASN A 5 10.93 -10.16 -11.59
C ASN A 5 11.03 -9.09 -10.48
N ARG A 6 10.51 -7.88 -10.70
CA ARG A 6 10.64 -6.77 -9.74
C ARG A 6 9.29 -6.33 -9.20
N GLU A 7 9.25 -6.15 -7.90
CA GLU A 7 8.11 -5.62 -7.17
C GLU A 7 8.40 -4.19 -6.79
N PHE A 8 7.44 -3.31 -7.06
CA PHE A 8 7.49 -1.91 -6.68
C PHE A 8 6.31 -1.60 -5.80
N PHE A 9 6.57 -1.01 -4.65
CA PHE A 9 5.53 -0.53 -3.74
C PHE A 9 5.49 0.99 -3.78
N TYR A 10 4.31 1.55 -4.04
CA TYR A 10 4.09 2.99 -4.14
C TYR A 10 3.06 3.45 -3.11
N ALA A 11 3.23 4.70 -2.66
CA ALA A 11 2.20 5.46 -1.97
C ALA A 11 1.72 6.60 -2.89
N VAL A 12 0.44 6.59 -3.24
CA VAL A 12 -0.24 7.70 -3.90
C VAL A 12 -0.77 8.63 -2.81
N CYS A 13 -0.12 9.77 -2.63
CA CYS A 13 -0.46 10.75 -1.61
C CYS A 13 -1.56 11.69 -2.12
N LEU A 14 -2.57 11.90 -1.28
CA LEU A 14 -3.81 12.60 -1.62
C LEU A 14 -4.04 13.78 -0.68
N ASP A 15 -4.64 14.85 -1.21
CA ASP A 15 -5.13 15.96 -0.40
C ASP A 15 -6.52 15.67 0.19
N ASN A 16 -7.04 16.63 0.97
CA ASN A 16 -8.33 16.49 1.67
C ASN A 16 -9.54 16.41 0.73
N LYS A 17 -9.38 16.72 -0.56
CA LYS A 17 -10.38 16.56 -1.62
C LYS A 17 -10.14 15.29 -2.44
N ARG A 18 -9.28 14.39 -1.97
CA ARG A 18 -8.87 13.14 -2.64
C ARG A 18 -8.23 13.37 -4.01
N ARG A 19 -7.58 14.52 -4.20
CA ARG A 19 -6.81 14.79 -5.41
C ARG A 19 -5.39 14.31 -5.20
N VAL A 20 -4.80 13.68 -6.22
CA VAL A 20 -3.41 13.22 -6.16
C VAL A 20 -2.50 14.43 -6.02
N ILE A 21 -1.69 14.43 -4.97
CA ILE A 21 -0.59 15.39 -4.76
C ILE A 21 0.62 14.88 -5.52
N ASN A 22 1.04 13.64 -5.21
CA ASN A 22 2.16 12.97 -5.85
C ASN A 22 2.12 11.45 -5.60
N THR A 23 2.91 10.69 -6.36
CA THR A 23 3.14 9.26 -6.16
C THR A 23 4.60 9.03 -5.79
N VAL A 24 4.83 8.33 -4.68
CA VAL A 24 6.17 8.09 -4.14
C VAL A 24 6.48 6.60 -4.18
N GLN A 25 7.60 6.22 -4.79
CA GLN A 25 8.12 4.86 -4.69
C GLN A 25 8.68 4.65 -3.28
N ILE A 26 8.10 3.73 -2.53
CA ILE A 26 8.46 3.43 -1.14
C ILE A 26 9.49 2.31 -1.08
N ALA A 27 9.30 1.27 -1.89
CA ALA A 27 10.17 0.13 -1.95
C ALA A 27 10.29 -0.40 -3.37
N GLU A 28 11.44 -1.02 -3.62
CA GLU A 28 11.72 -1.79 -4.82
C GLU A 28 12.45 -3.05 -4.40
N GLY A 29 11.96 -4.18 -4.89
CA GLY A 29 12.47 -5.47 -4.49
C GLY A 29 12.36 -6.51 -5.59
N THR A 30 12.70 -7.74 -5.21
CA THR A 30 12.47 -8.92 -6.05
C THR A 30 11.15 -9.58 -5.65
N VAL A 31 10.68 -10.54 -6.46
CA VAL A 31 9.44 -11.32 -6.21
C VAL A 31 9.33 -11.92 -4.79
N ASN A 32 10.45 -12.06 -4.07
CA ASN A 32 10.48 -12.67 -2.73
C ASN A 32 10.71 -11.68 -1.58
N SER A 33 10.92 -10.39 -1.86
CA SER A 33 11.20 -9.38 -0.82
C SER A 33 11.34 -7.99 -1.42
N ALA A 34 10.44 -7.09 -1.04
CA ALA A 34 10.64 -5.65 -1.01
C ALA A 34 10.44 -5.18 0.43
N ALA A 35 11.52 -4.80 1.12
CA ALA A 35 11.43 -4.36 2.51
C ALA A 35 10.74 -2.98 2.58
N ILE A 36 9.48 -2.96 3.01
CA ILE A 36 8.74 -1.71 3.21
C ILE A 36 9.07 -1.17 4.60
N HIS A 37 9.83 -0.07 4.62
CA HIS A 37 10.19 0.60 5.87
C HIS A 37 9.13 1.63 6.26
N PRO A 38 8.47 1.50 7.43
CA PRO A 38 7.41 2.42 7.83
C PRO A 38 7.84 3.90 7.89
N ARG A 39 9.10 4.16 8.25
CA ARG A 39 9.67 5.52 8.24
C ARG A 39 9.58 6.21 6.88
N VAL A 40 9.74 5.46 5.78
CA VAL A 40 9.70 6.01 4.42
C VAL A 40 8.27 6.36 4.02
N VAL A 41 7.31 5.51 4.42
CA VAL A 41 5.87 5.78 4.24
C VAL A 41 5.44 7.04 5.00
N MET A 42 5.82 7.14 6.28
CA MET A 42 5.51 8.31 7.11
C MET A 42 6.17 9.58 6.56
N GLU A 43 7.44 9.49 6.16
CA GLU A 43 8.17 10.61 5.56
C GLU A 43 7.47 11.10 4.28
N ALA A 44 7.03 10.20 3.40
CA ALA A 44 6.30 10.55 2.20
C ALA A 44 4.98 11.28 2.52
N ALA A 45 4.17 10.72 3.42
CA ALA A 45 2.89 11.30 3.80
C ALA A 45 3.07 12.69 4.45
N LEU A 46 4.00 12.83 5.39
CA LEU A 46 4.24 14.07 6.13
C LEU A 46 4.85 15.16 5.23
N LYS A 47 5.86 14.82 4.41
CA LYS A 47 6.50 15.80 3.51
C LYS A 47 5.53 16.35 2.46
N LEU A 48 4.63 15.50 1.97
CA LEU A 48 3.61 15.90 0.99
C LEU A 48 2.35 16.47 1.63
N GLN A 49 2.31 16.58 2.96
CA GLN A 49 1.13 17.02 3.72
C GLN A 49 -0.14 16.26 3.30
N ALA A 50 0.02 14.95 3.05
CA ALA A 50 -1.05 14.10 2.59
C ALA A 50 -2.07 13.92 3.72
N SER A 51 -3.36 14.11 3.43
CA SER A 51 -4.42 13.72 4.37
C SER A 51 -4.84 12.26 4.19
N ALA A 52 -4.49 11.66 3.06
CA ALA A 52 -4.81 10.28 2.75
C ALA A 52 -3.77 9.67 1.79
N VAL A 53 -3.70 8.35 1.77
CA VAL A 53 -2.87 7.59 0.82
C VAL A 53 -3.63 6.40 0.24
N ILE A 54 -3.23 6.01 -0.97
CA ILE A 54 -3.52 4.69 -1.55
C ILE A 54 -2.19 3.98 -1.74
N PHE A 55 -2.10 2.72 -1.29
CA PHE A 55 -0.96 1.88 -1.62
C PHE A 55 -1.19 1.13 -2.91
N THR A 56 -0.11 0.88 -3.65
CA THR A 56 -0.16 -0.05 -4.76
C THR A 56 1.16 -0.77 -4.93
N HIS A 57 1.09 -2.06 -5.24
CA HIS A 57 2.24 -2.81 -5.73
C HIS A 57 1.84 -3.80 -6.79
N ASN A 58 2.85 -4.27 -7.52
CA ASN A 58 2.68 -5.26 -8.57
C ASN A 58 3.14 -6.65 -8.11
N HIS A 59 2.44 -7.70 -8.52
CA HIS A 59 2.90 -9.09 -8.42
C HIS A 59 3.36 -9.59 -9.80
N PRO A 60 4.67 -9.73 -10.05
CA PRO A 60 5.22 -10.15 -11.34
C PRO A 60 4.83 -11.58 -11.73
N GLY A 61 4.48 -12.41 -10.74
CA GLY A 61 4.00 -13.79 -10.94
C GLY A 61 2.59 -13.89 -11.53
N GLY A 62 1.89 -12.76 -11.73
CA GLY A 62 0.58 -12.72 -12.41
C GLY A 62 -0.62 -13.02 -11.52
N ASN A 63 -0.42 -13.36 -10.24
CA ASN A 63 -1.51 -13.54 -9.28
C ASN A 63 -1.78 -12.26 -8.51
N CYS A 64 -2.98 -11.67 -8.63
CA CYS A 64 -3.36 -10.45 -7.91
C CYS A 64 -3.84 -10.69 -6.47
N LYS A 65 -3.97 -11.94 -6.02
CA LYS A 65 -4.38 -12.24 -4.63
C LYS A 65 -3.28 -11.79 -3.65
N PRO A 66 -3.64 -11.11 -2.54
CA PRO A 66 -2.66 -10.73 -1.53
C PRO A 66 -2.04 -11.96 -0.86
N THR A 67 -0.75 -11.85 -0.57
CA THR A 67 -0.02 -12.74 0.32
C THR A 67 -0.33 -12.41 1.78
N PHE A 68 0.13 -13.25 2.71
CA PHE A 68 0.02 -12.95 4.14
C PHE A 68 0.82 -11.68 4.52
N ASP A 69 2.03 -11.55 3.96
CA ASP A 69 2.92 -10.40 4.20
C ASP A 69 2.29 -9.09 3.70
N ASP A 70 1.56 -9.12 2.59
CA ASP A 70 0.79 -7.97 2.10
C ASP A 70 -0.24 -7.52 3.13
N ILE A 71 -1.00 -8.47 3.70
CA ILE A 71 -2.04 -8.20 4.69
C ILE A 71 -1.44 -7.62 5.96
N GLU A 72 -0.41 -8.27 6.51
CA GLU A 72 0.26 -7.82 7.75
C GLU A 72 0.89 -6.44 7.56
N THR A 73 1.59 -6.23 6.44
CA THR A 73 2.22 -4.96 6.10
C THR A 73 1.18 -3.85 5.97
N THR A 74 0.08 -4.12 5.25
CA THR A 74 -1.02 -3.16 5.09
C THR A 74 -1.61 -2.78 6.43
N ALA A 75 -1.87 -3.76 7.30
CA ALA A 75 -2.41 -3.53 8.64
C ALA A 75 -1.51 -2.66 9.50
N LYS A 76 -0.20 -2.97 9.51
CA LYS A 76 0.80 -2.21 10.24
C LYS A 76 0.88 -0.77 9.74
N LEU A 77 0.91 -0.57 8.43
CA LEU A 77 0.99 0.77 7.84
C LEU A 77 -0.29 1.57 8.05
N ALA A 78 -1.47 0.94 7.96
CA ALA A 78 -2.75 1.57 8.25
C ALA A 78 -2.80 2.12 9.68
N LYS A 79 -2.38 1.32 10.67
CA LYS A 79 -2.30 1.74 12.08
C LYS A 79 -1.35 2.92 12.28
N LEU A 80 -0.20 2.90 11.62
CA LEU A 80 0.79 3.99 11.73
C LEU A 80 0.32 5.28 11.09
N LEU A 81 -0.29 5.21 9.91
CA LEU A 81 -0.86 6.37 9.22
C LEU A 81 -2.02 6.97 10.01
N PHE A 82 -2.89 6.12 10.58
CA PHE A 82 -3.98 6.56 11.45
C PHE A 82 -3.47 7.34 12.67
N ALA A 83 -2.35 6.91 13.28
CA ALA A 83 -1.75 7.60 14.42
C ALA A 83 -1.24 9.02 14.09
N ILE A 84 -1.03 9.34 12.82
CA ILE A 84 -0.64 10.68 12.34
C ILE A 84 -1.75 11.35 11.52
N GLU A 85 -3.00 10.92 11.71
CA GLU A 85 -4.20 11.47 11.06
C GLU A 85 -4.19 11.39 9.52
N VAL A 86 -3.47 10.43 8.96
CA VAL A 86 -3.48 10.12 7.53
C VAL A 86 -4.30 8.87 7.27
N GLN A 87 -5.30 8.97 6.40
CA GLN A 87 -6.16 7.82 6.09
C GLN A 87 -5.54 6.93 5.01
N LEU A 88 -5.44 5.62 5.24
CA LEU A 88 -5.29 4.65 4.16
C LEU A 88 -6.65 4.42 3.50
N ILE A 89 -6.79 4.79 2.22
CA ILE A 89 -8.05 4.67 1.47
C ILE A 89 -8.19 3.28 0.88
N ASP A 90 -7.13 2.78 0.27
CA ASP A 90 -7.10 1.45 -0.34
C ASP A 90 -5.66 0.93 -0.46
N HIS A 91 -5.54 -0.37 -0.67
CA HIS A 91 -4.33 -1.02 -1.15
C HIS A 91 -4.67 -1.83 -2.40
N ILE A 92 -4.04 -1.48 -3.53
CA ILE A 92 -4.33 -2.05 -4.85
C ILE A 92 -3.15 -2.87 -5.35
N ILE A 93 -3.34 -4.18 -5.47
CA ILE A 93 -2.37 -5.09 -6.09
C ILE A 93 -2.66 -5.20 -7.59
N ILE A 94 -1.64 -5.06 -8.43
CA ILE A 94 -1.75 -5.14 -9.89
C ILE A 94 -0.98 -6.38 -10.39
N ALA A 95 -1.64 -7.24 -11.16
CA ALA A 95 -0.99 -8.42 -11.76
C ALA A 95 -1.68 -8.82 -13.06
N ASP A 96 -0.91 -8.95 -14.15
CA ASP A 96 -1.38 -9.43 -15.46
C ASP A 96 -2.72 -8.83 -15.95
N GLY A 97 -2.86 -7.50 -15.88
CA GLY A 97 -4.08 -6.80 -16.28
C GLY A 97 -5.25 -6.90 -15.29
N MET A 98 -5.08 -7.63 -14.19
CA MET A 98 -6.01 -7.73 -13.07
C MET A 98 -5.59 -6.81 -11.92
N THR A 99 -6.58 -6.45 -11.11
CA THR A 99 -6.39 -5.68 -9.89
C THR A 99 -7.10 -6.33 -8.72
N PHE A 100 -6.51 -6.24 -7.53
CA PHE A 100 -7.15 -6.60 -6.27
C PHE A 100 -7.18 -5.37 -5.37
N SER A 101 -8.38 -4.93 -4.97
CA SER A 101 -8.58 -3.85 -3.99
C SER A 101 -8.83 -4.46 -2.60
N PHE A 102 -8.05 -4.05 -1.60
CA PHE A 102 -8.28 -4.44 -0.22
C PHE A 102 -9.61 -3.87 0.31
N LEU A 103 -9.98 -2.65 -0.10
CA LEU A 103 -11.23 -2.02 0.28
C LEU A 103 -12.44 -2.81 -0.24
N GLU A 104 -12.47 -3.13 -1.54
CA GLU A 104 -13.57 -3.88 -2.16
C GLU A 104 -13.73 -5.28 -1.54
N ASN A 105 -12.62 -5.88 -1.12
CA ASN A 105 -12.57 -7.19 -0.48
C ASN A 105 -12.67 -7.14 1.06
N LYS A 106 -12.98 -5.97 1.64
CA LYS A 106 -13.21 -5.77 3.10
C LYS A 106 -12.00 -6.12 3.99
N LEU A 107 -10.79 -6.03 3.46
CA LEU A 107 -9.55 -6.30 4.20
C LEU A 107 -9.02 -5.08 4.98
N LEU A 108 -9.67 -3.92 4.90
CA LEU A 108 -9.30 -2.69 5.62
C LEU A 108 -10.22 -2.34 6.78
N ASN A 109 -11.24 -3.16 7.06
CA ASN A 109 -12.21 -2.87 8.10
C ASN A 109 -11.58 -2.98 9.50
N LYS A 110 -12.01 -2.14 10.45
CA LYS A 110 -11.49 -2.11 11.83
C LYS A 110 -11.52 -3.48 12.51
N GLU A 111 -12.58 -4.25 12.32
CA GLU A 111 -12.73 -5.60 12.87
C GLU A 111 -11.59 -6.54 12.41
N VAL A 112 -11.20 -6.45 11.13
CA VAL A 112 -10.10 -7.25 10.55
C VAL A 112 -8.72 -6.74 10.99
N MET A 113 -8.59 -5.43 11.22
CA MET A 113 -7.34 -4.81 11.69
C MET A 113 -7.06 -5.08 13.18
N GLU A 114 -8.10 -5.37 13.96
CA GLU A 114 -8.06 -5.63 15.41
C GLU A 114 -7.92 -7.13 15.74
N GLU A 115 -8.45 -8.05 14.92
CA GLU A 115 -8.41 -9.51 15.14
C GLU A 115 -7.07 -10.21 14.85
N GLN A 116 -6.07 -9.51 14.29
CA GLN A 116 -4.72 -10.08 14.06
C GLN A 116 -3.74 -9.87 15.22
N LEU A 117 -4.24 -9.89 16.46
CA LEU A 117 -3.46 -9.85 17.71
C LEU A 117 -3.55 -11.18 18.46
#